data_AF-A0A534ZPH1-F1
#
_entry.id   AF-A0A534ZPH1-F1
#
_cell.length_a   1.000
_cell.length_b   1.000
_cell.length_c   1.000
_cell.angle_alpha   90.00
_cell.angle_beta   90.00
_cell.angle_gamma   90.00
#
_symmetry.space_group_name_H-M   'P 1'
#
loop_
_entity.id
_entity.type
_entity.pdbx_description
1 polymer ?
#
loop_
_entity_poly.entity_id
_entity_poly.type
_entity_poly.pdbx_seq_one_letter_code
_entity_poly.pdbx_strand_id
1 'polypeptide(L)'
;MTTNGLQKMYLPLPDRNEFGHGAIAVVDIGAPGNAMAEVPALITDIDLGTPDRATATGGNTDVVVATSTESRTVWFIDPRTDTIIDTLPLDRDLGRSHFSGNSADSADGAFVTGVAIDSSPCSASTPRCALGSRAILSVWNGFTLVDLASRTIVGSIVVPPSENFGFDGVARRIIAPFYDCGASRDARRQKLGICANYVTPDGRVITQGLNIVDLTDGTVYTLQDQTAPEPTMPLGRNPDSAAADPLLQLIVVASEEDDDVNVLNLAEATFDRATRTVTAPRKSASVTEVPRLTGVAIEQTHHYAFLEEEGNRPEDPGNGIAVLKLDDFLAGKASLVVTKMQLPGGQAWRNMGDPHGVAVSTGLDGDRPLGFLVESKRRWVARVDLQTLASGGPVGLATTFLDARTKGITSAPVVRCSSALAAP
;
A
#
# COMPACT_ATOMS: atom_id res chain seq x y z
N MET A 1 0.17 10.37 9.59
CA MET A 1 0.56 11.78 9.33
C MET A 1 0.30 12.65 10.55
N THR A 2 0.97 13.78 10.73
CA THR A 2 0.83 14.62 11.95
C THR A 2 -0.03 15.86 11.72
N THR A 3 -1.13 16.01 12.46
CA THR A 3 -2.01 17.19 12.42
C THR A 3 -2.55 17.50 13.81
N ASN A 4 -2.65 18.79 14.17
CA ASN A 4 -3.03 19.24 15.52
C ASN A 4 -2.19 18.61 16.66
N GLY A 5 -0.92 18.31 16.38
CA GLY A 5 -0.03 17.65 17.34
C GLY A 5 -0.28 16.15 17.54
N LEU A 6 -1.23 15.56 16.82
CA LEU A 6 -1.53 14.12 16.87
C LEU A 6 -1.03 13.44 15.60
N GLN A 7 -0.62 12.18 15.72
CA GLN A 7 -0.29 11.37 14.55
C GLN A 7 -1.49 10.52 14.18
N LYS A 8 -2.17 10.91 13.11
CA LYS A 8 -3.44 10.29 12.70
C LYS A 8 -3.24 9.22 11.64
N MET A 9 -3.96 8.13 11.80
CA MET A 9 -4.30 7.12 10.80
C MET A 9 -5.80 7.16 10.55
N TYR A 10 -6.21 7.14 9.27
CA TYR A 10 -7.60 7.12 8.86
C TYR A 10 -7.92 5.72 8.38
N LEU A 11 -8.64 4.96 9.21
CA LEU A 11 -8.88 3.54 9.01
C LEU A 11 -10.33 3.31 8.57
N PRO A 12 -10.59 2.98 7.29
CA PRO A 12 -11.93 2.61 6.85
C PRO A 12 -12.45 1.40 7.63
N LEU A 13 -13.69 1.49 8.12
CA LEU A 13 -14.31 0.44 8.90
C LEU A 13 -15.10 -0.54 7.99
N PRO A 14 -15.09 -1.84 8.31
CA PRO A 14 -15.78 -2.83 7.49
C PRO A 14 -17.29 -2.80 7.76
N ASP A 15 -17.68 -2.41 8.98
CA ASP A 15 -19.05 -2.33 9.42
C ASP A 15 -19.62 -0.93 9.17
N ARG A 16 -20.92 -0.87 8.87
CA ARG A 16 -21.65 0.39 8.83
C ARG A 16 -21.91 0.89 10.24
N ASN A 17 -22.03 2.20 10.39
CA ASN A 17 -22.40 2.83 11.66
C ASN A 17 -23.89 2.60 11.99
N GLU A 18 -24.36 3.17 13.10
CA GLU A 18 -25.75 3.04 13.56
C GLU A 18 -26.80 3.61 12.58
N PHE A 19 -26.40 4.49 11.65
CA PHE A 19 -27.25 5.02 10.57
C PHE A 19 -27.24 4.15 9.31
N GLY A 20 -26.45 3.07 9.29
CA GLY A 20 -26.25 2.25 8.10
C GLY A 20 -25.31 2.90 7.07
N HIS A 21 -24.54 3.91 7.47
CA HIS A 21 -23.55 4.56 6.61
C HIS A 21 -22.17 3.90 6.75
N GLY A 22 -21.33 4.01 5.72
CA GLY A 22 -19.91 3.72 5.87
C GLY A 22 -19.24 4.69 6.84
N ALA A 23 -18.17 4.24 7.48
CA ALA A 23 -17.44 5.04 8.46
C ALA A 23 -15.93 4.86 8.35
N ILE A 24 -15.18 5.85 8.81
CA ILE A 24 -13.71 5.82 8.94
C ILE A 24 -13.37 6.15 10.38
N ALA A 25 -12.61 5.28 11.04
CA ALA A 25 -12.04 5.57 12.35
C ALA A 25 -10.80 6.45 12.21
N VAL A 26 -10.69 7.49 13.03
CA VAL A 26 -9.51 8.35 13.14
C VAL A 26 -8.74 7.93 14.38
N VAL A 27 -7.57 7.34 14.19
CA VAL A 27 -6.75 6.74 15.24
C VAL A 27 -5.49 7.58 15.46
N ASP A 28 -5.24 8.02 16.70
CA ASP A 28 -3.94 8.52 17.13
C ASP A 28 -2.96 7.36 17.30
N ILE A 29 -2.15 7.14 16.27
CA ILE A 29 -1.10 6.10 16.27
C ILE A 29 0.13 6.51 17.10
N GLY A 30 0.16 7.76 17.57
CA GLY A 30 1.16 8.22 18.53
C GLY A 30 0.80 8.02 19.98
N ALA A 31 -0.45 7.67 20.28
CA ALA A 31 -0.85 7.30 21.63
C ALA A 31 0.05 6.17 22.16
N PRO A 32 0.55 6.26 23.41
CA PRO A 32 1.32 5.20 24.03
C PRO A 32 0.40 4.01 24.27
N GLY A 33 0.42 3.00 23.41
CA GLY A 33 -0.40 1.81 23.67
C GLY A 33 0.13 0.98 24.84
N ASN A 34 -0.72 0.08 25.34
CA ASN A 34 -0.50 -0.93 26.38
C ASN A 34 0.24 -0.59 27.69
N ALA A 35 0.65 0.66 27.96
CA ALA A 35 1.33 1.00 29.22
C ALA A 35 0.68 2.13 30.04
N MET A 36 -0.30 2.87 29.50
CA MET A 36 -1.06 3.85 30.29
C MET A 36 -2.55 3.63 30.07
N ALA A 37 -3.25 3.24 31.13
CA ALA A 37 -4.70 3.33 31.15
C ALA A 37 -5.10 4.79 30.84
N GLU A 38 -6.25 4.98 30.19
CA GLU A 38 -6.95 6.28 30.05
C GLU A 38 -6.65 7.16 28.82
N VAL A 39 -5.81 6.77 27.85
CA VAL A 39 -5.69 7.50 26.57
C VAL A 39 -6.22 6.64 25.41
N PRO A 40 -7.48 6.85 24.96
CA PRO A 40 -8.01 6.20 23.76
C PRO A 40 -7.15 6.52 22.54
N ALA A 41 -6.79 5.51 21.76
CA ALA A 41 -6.21 5.73 20.44
C ALA A 41 -7.27 6.23 19.44
N LEU A 42 -8.53 5.81 19.59
CA LEU A 42 -9.63 6.34 18.79
C LEU A 42 -9.92 7.80 19.16
N ILE A 43 -9.73 8.71 18.20
CA ILE A 43 -10.06 10.13 18.32
C ILE A 43 -11.55 10.33 18.04
N THR A 44 -12.01 9.91 16.86
CA THR A 44 -13.39 10.05 16.37
C THR A 44 -13.67 9.05 15.25
N ASP A 45 -14.95 8.90 14.91
CA ASP A 45 -15.38 8.30 13.64
C ASP A 45 -15.85 9.41 12.69
N ILE A 46 -15.63 9.20 11.39
CA ILE A 46 -16.15 10.04 10.30
C ILE A 46 -17.29 9.26 9.64
N ASP A 47 -18.50 9.81 9.69
CA ASP A 47 -19.65 9.30 8.95
C ASP A 47 -19.57 9.72 7.48
N LEU A 48 -19.57 8.75 6.56
CA LEU A 48 -19.52 8.97 5.11
C LEU A 48 -20.84 9.47 4.51
N GLY A 49 -21.90 9.55 5.31
CA GLY A 49 -23.22 10.07 4.94
C GLY A 49 -24.00 9.20 3.96
N THR A 50 -23.46 8.04 3.59
CA THR A 50 -24.04 7.12 2.61
C THR A 50 -23.75 5.67 3.01
N PRO A 51 -24.52 4.68 2.51
CA PRO A 51 -24.23 3.26 2.76
C PRO A 51 -22.92 2.76 2.12
N ASP A 52 -22.29 3.55 1.25
CA ASP A 52 -21.01 3.25 0.61
C ASP A 52 -19.90 3.30 1.65
N ARG A 53 -18.91 2.42 1.50
CA ARG A 53 -17.77 2.30 2.40
C ARG A 53 -16.48 2.69 1.70
N ALA A 54 -15.61 3.40 2.38
CA ALA A 54 -14.21 3.49 1.97
C ALA A 54 -13.50 2.15 2.24
N THR A 55 -12.43 1.88 1.50
CA THR A 55 -11.58 0.70 1.67
C THR A 55 -10.10 1.07 1.74
N ALA A 56 -9.71 2.20 1.13
CA ALA A 56 -8.35 2.72 1.21
C ALA A 56 -8.35 4.22 1.53
N THR A 57 -7.27 4.68 2.15
CA THR A 57 -7.03 6.10 2.45
C THR A 57 -5.60 6.48 2.10
N GLY A 58 -5.42 7.72 1.66
CA GLY A 58 -4.11 8.35 1.49
C GLY A 58 -4.24 9.82 1.84
N GLY A 59 -3.24 10.42 2.46
CA GLY A 59 -3.38 11.79 2.93
C GLY A 59 -2.08 12.51 3.18
N ASN A 60 -2.18 13.83 3.26
CA ASN A 60 -1.16 14.72 3.80
C ASN A 60 -1.80 15.65 4.85
N THR A 61 -1.03 16.61 5.37
CA THR A 61 -1.50 17.51 6.43
C THR A 61 -2.64 18.46 6.02
N ASP A 62 -2.97 18.53 4.73
CA ASP A 62 -4.00 19.40 4.19
C ASP A 62 -5.28 18.66 3.83
N VAL A 63 -5.18 17.40 3.39
CA VAL A 63 -6.34 16.61 2.98
C VAL A 63 -6.06 15.11 3.12
N VAL A 64 -7.09 14.37 3.51
CA VAL A 64 -7.18 12.92 3.38
C VAL A 64 -8.16 12.58 2.28
N VAL A 65 -7.75 11.68 1.41
CA VAL A 65 -8.58 11.11 0.35
C VAL A 65 -8.92 9.68 0.74
N ALA A 66 -10.21 9.39 0.81
CA ALA A 66 -10.72 8.04 0.99
C ALA A 66 -11.35 7.55 -0.32
N THR A 67 -11.09 6.30 -0.67
CA THR A 67 -11.58 5.66 -1.90
C THR A 67 -12.18 4.29 -1.59
N SER A 68 -12.84 3.70 -2.56
CA SER A 68 -13.58 2.44 -2.37
C SER A 68 -13.33 1.45 -3.51
N THR A 69 -13.17 0.18 -3.17
CA THR A 69 -13.28 -0.92 -4.14
C THR A 69 -14.75 -1.15 -4.55
N GLU A 70 -15.72 -0.78 -3.70
CA GLU A 70 -17.14 -1.09 -3.87
C GLU A 70 -17.97 0.06 -4.43
N SER A 71 -17.51 1.31 -4.23
CA SER A 71 -18.18 2.54 -4.65
C SER A 71 -17.33 3.38 -5.60
N ARG A 72 -17.99 4.23 -6.38
CA ARG A 72 -17.38 5.23 -7.28
C ARG A 72 -17.19 6.58 -6.60
N THR A 73 -17.38 6.67 -5.29
CA THR A 73 -17.25 7.91 -4.55
C THR A 73 -15.83 8.05 -4.02
N VAL A 74 -15.24 9.22 -4.22
CA VAL A 74 -14.02 9.66 -3.56
C VAL A 74 -14.41 10.70 -2.51
N TRP A 75 -14.00 10.51 -1.26
CA TRP A 75 -14.26 11.45 -0.17
C TRP A 75 -13.01 12.24 0.14
N PHE A 76 -13.16 13.56 0.31
CA PHE A 76 -12.11 14.45 0.79
C PHE A 76 -12.42 14.82 2.23
N ILE A 77 -11.44 14.67 3.09
CA ILE A 77 -11.56 14.88 4.54
C ILE A 77 -10.52 15.93 4.95
N ASP A 78 -10.93 16.93 5.71
CA ASP A 78 -10.01 17.86 6.34
C ASP A 78 -9.45 17.22 7.62
N PRO A 79 -8.15 16.93 7.69
CA PRO A 79 -7.57 16.25 8.82
C PRO A 79 -7.45 17.11 10.08
N ARG A 80 -7.69 18.41 9.99
CA ARG A 80 -7.67 19.32 11.14
C ARG A 80 -8.99 19.29 11.90
N THR A 81 -10.08 19.00 11.20
CA THR A 81 -11.44 18.93 11.77
C THR A 81 -12.00 17.51 11.79
N ASP A 82 -11.37 16.57 11.08
CA ASP A 82 -11.85 15.20 10.87
C ASP A 82 -13.27 15.17 10.28
N THR A 83 -13.53 16.06 9.31
CA THR A 83 -14.83 16.17 8.62
C THR A 83 -14.69 16.05 7.11
N ILE A 84 -15.73 15.53 6.46
CA ILE A 84 -15.82 15.50 5.00
C ILE A 84 -16.01 16.92 4.49
N ILE A 85 -15.11 17.36 3.62
CA ILE A 85 -15.13 18.68 2.99
C ILE A 85 -15.66 18.64 1.56
N ASP A 86 -15.66 17.46 0.93
CA ASP A 86 -16.20 17.27 -0.42
C ASP A 86 -16.32 15.79 -0.79
N THR A 87 -17.02 15.55 -1.90
CA THR A 87 -17.03 14.25 -2.58
C THR A 87 -16.89 14.42 -4.08
N LEU A 88 -16.14 13.53 -4.73
CA LEU A 88 -16.02 13.45 -6.18
C LEU A 88 -16.59 12.12 -6.67
N PRO A 89 -17.69 12.10 -7.43
CA PRO A 89 -18.14 10.89 -8.11
C PRO A 89 -17.22 10.60 -9.30
N LEU A 90 -16.74 9.36 -9.39
CA LEU A 90 -16.05 8.84 -10.58
C LEU A 90 -17.06 8.53 -11.69
N ASP A 91 -16.56 8.39 -12.92
CA ASP A 91 -17.38 8.13 -14.11
C ASP A 91 -18.33 6.93 -13.91
N ARG A 92 -19.58 7.07 -14.35
CA ARG A 92 -20.57 5.99 -14.33
C ARG A 92 -20.19 4.84 -15.24
N ASP A 93 -19.36 5.10 -16.24
CA ASP A 93 -18.81 4.10 -17.15
C ASP A 93 -17.43 3.60 -16.70
N LEU A 94 -17.01 3.91 -15.46
CA LEU A 94 -15.83 3.31 -14.85
C LEU A 94 -16.04 1.80 -14.72
N GLY A 95 -15.12 1.06 -15.34
CA GLY A 95 -14.97 -0.38 -15.18
C GLY A 95 -14.43 -0.77 -13.80
N ARG A 96 -14.04 -2.04 -13.68
CA ARG A 96 -13.56 -2.64 -12.45
C ARG A 96 -12.30 -3.46 -12.67
N SER A 97 -11.32 -3.24 -11.80
CA SER A 97 -10.11 -4.04 -11.68
C SER A 97 -10.46 -5.42 -11.14
N HIS A 98 -9.81 -6.49 -11.59
CA HIS A 98 -10.02 -7.82 -11.01
C HIS A 98 -9.45 -7.98 -9.58
N PHE A 99 -8.52 -7.10 -9.24
CA PHE A 99 -7.80 -7.05 -7.97
C PHE A 99 -8.65 -6.55 -6.81
N SER A 100 -8.21 -6.83 -5.57
CA SER A 100 -8.66 -6.26 -4.30
C SER A 100 -10.15 -6.37 -4.01
N GLY A 101 -10.51 -7.01 -2.89
CA GLY A 101 -11.88 -6.91 -2.37
C GLY A 101 -12.92 -7.74 -3.13
N ASN A 102 -12.53 -8.91 -3.63
CA ASN A 102 -13.48 -9.99 -3.92
C ASN A 102 -14.08 -10.50 -2.61
N SER A 103 -14.94 -9.69 -1.97
CA SER A 103 -15.97 -10.25 -1.12
C SER A 103 -16.71 -11.30 -1.94
N ALA A 104 -17.13 -12.40 -1.31
CA ALA A 104 -17.79 -13.51 -2.01
C ALA A 104 -19.02 -13.10 -2.86
N ASP A 105 -19.50 -11.86 -2.70
CA ASP A 105 -20.64 -11.27 -3.39
C ASP A 105 -20.27 -10.37 -4.60
N SER A 106 -19.00 -9.99 -4.81
CA SER A 106 -18.61 -9.08 -5.89
C SER A 106 -17.85 -9.78 -7.02
N ALA A 107 -18.57 -10.57 -7.83
CA ALA A 107 -18.05 -11.15 -9.08
C ALA A 107 -17.58 -10.13 -10.13
N ASP A 108 -17.63 -8.83 -9.81
CA ASP A 108 -17.43 -7.72 -10.73
C ASP A 108 -16.09 -6.98 -10.52
N GLY A 109 -15.31 -7.21 -9.45
CA GLY A 109 -14.01 -6.53 -9.19
C GLY A 109 -14.12 -5.16 -8.50
N ALA A 110 -13.03 -4.38 -8.43
CA ALA A 110 -12.90 -3.12 -7.68
C ALA A 110 -12.89 -1.84 -8.52
N PHE A 111 -13.49 -0.74 -8.02
CA PHE A 111 -13.43 0.57 -8.68
C PHE A 111 -12.10 1.31 -8.47
N VAL A 112 -11.67 1.45 -7.22
CA VAL A 112 -10.37 2.02 -6.86
C VAL A 112 -9.65 1.07 -5.92
N THR A 113 -8.49 0.57 -6.35
CA THR A 113 -7.72 -0.45 -5.63
C THR A 113 -6.63 0.14 -4.74
N GLY A 114 -6.18 1.37 -5.03
CA GLY A 114 -5.17 2.05 -4.24
C GLY A 114 -5.20 3.56 -4.41
N VAL A 115 -4.63 4.28 -3.44
CA VAL A 115 -4.51 5.73 -3.45
C VAL A 115 -3.15 6.17 -2.91
N ALA A 116 -2.52 7.13 -3.57
CA ALA A 116 -1.32 7.81 -3.09
C ALA A 116 -1.46 9.33 -3.25
N ILE A 117 -0.75 10.08 -2.41
CA ILE A 117 -0.73 11.54 -2.46
C ILE A 117 0.62 12.04 -2.96
N ASP A 118 0.61 12.70 -4.12
CA ASP A 118 1.73 13.49 -4.60
C ASP A 118 1.65 14.88 -3.98
N SER A 119 2.46 15.09 -2.95
CA SER A 119 2.60 16.38 -2.25
C SER A 119 3.76 17.22 -2.78
N SER A 120 4.46 16.77 -3.82
CA SER A 120 5.66 17.44 -4.30
C SER A 120 5.33 18.88 -4.75
N PRO A 121 6.02 19.89 -4.20
CA PRO A 121 5.76 21.27 -4.54
C PRO A 121 6.07 21.48 -6.02
N CYS A 122 5.09 21.99 -6.75
CA CYS A 122 5.26 22.22 -8.17
C CYS A 122 6.13 23.46 -8.42
N SER A 123 7.28 23.26 -9.07
CA SER A 123 8.03 24.37 -9.65
C SER A 123 7.30 24.88 -10.90
N ALA A 124 7.07 26.20 -10.95
CA ALA A 124 6.44 26.90 -12.08
C ALA A 124 7.17 26.71 -13.43
N SER A 125 8.39 26.18 -13.43
CA SER A 125 9.21 25.96 -14.63
C SER A 125 8.83 24.72 -15.44
N THR A 126 7.90 23.88 -14.98
CA THR A 126 7.53 22.62 -15.65
C THR A 126 6.07 22.71 -16.14
N PRO A 127 5.78 22.71 -17.46
CA PRO A 127 4.43 22.99 -17.98
C PRO A 127 3.32 22.02 -17.53
N ARG A 128 3.68 20.80 -17.11
CA ARG A 128 2.76 19.81 -16.51
C ARG A 128 2.76 19.80 -14.96
N CYS A 129 3.48 20.74 -14.34
CA CYS A 129 3.44 21.06 -12.90
C CYS A 129 2.43 22.18 -12.57
N ALA A 130 1.53 22.56 -13.48
CA ALA A 130 0.51 23.56 -13.14
C ALA A 130 -0.54 23.04 -12.13
N LEU A 131 -0.57 21.73 -11.90
CA LEU A 131 -1.47 21.04 -10.99
C LEU A 131 -0.73 20.90 -9.66
N GLY A 132 -1.32 21.37 -8.56
CA GLY A 132 -0.69 21.36 -7.24
C GLY A 132 -0.56 19.94 -6.67
N SER A 133 -0.74 19.79 -5.37
CA SER A 133 -0.83 18.45 -4.78
C SER A 133 -1.98 17.66 -5.40
N ARG A 134 -1.76 16.38 -5.69
CA ARG A 134 -2.72 15.51 -6.39
C ARG A 134 -2.86 14.16 -5.69
N ALA A 135 -4.05 13.58 -5.76
CA ALA A 135 -4.23 12.16 -5.50
C ALA A 135 -4.05 11.36 -6.79
N ILE A 136 -3.40 10.21 -6.65
CA ILE A 136 -3.21 9.20 -7.69
C ILE A 136 -4.10 8.03 -7.30
N LEU A 137 -5.10 7.71 -8.11
CA LEU A 137 -6.05 6.63 -7.85
C LEU A 137 -5.79 5.48 -8.83
N SER A 138 -5.54 4.27 -8.33
CA SER A 138 -5.46 3.09 -9.20
C SER A 138 -6.85 2.61 -9.58
N VAL A 139 -7.12 2.50 -10.88
CA VAL A 139 -8.42 2.13 -11.46
C VAL A 139 -8.25 1.07 -12.54
N TRP A 140 -9.37 0.53 -13.04
CA TRP A 140 -9.41 -0.61 -13.96
C TRP A 140 -8.56 -0.49 -15.24
N ASN A 141 -8.28 0.72 -15.73
CA ASN A 141 -7.46 0.93 -16.94
C ASN A 141 -6.18 1.74 -16.68
N GLY A 142 -5.72 1.81 -15.44
CA GLY A 142 -4.49 2.49 -15.06
C GLY A 142 -4.70 3.43 -13.89
N PHE A 143 -4.43 4.73 -14.09
CA PHE A 143 -4.46 5.71 -13.00
C PHE A 143 -5.32 6.93 -13.33
N THR A 144 -6.14 7.36 -12.37
CA THR A 144 -6.84 8.65 -12.40
C THR A 144 -6.11 9.65 -11.51
N LEU A 145 -5.88 10.86 -12.03
CA LEU A 145 -5.21 11.94 -11.31
C LEU A 145 -6.25 12.97 -10.88
N VAL A 146 -6.28 13.27 -9.59
CA VAL A 146 -7.24 14.22 -8.99
C VAL A 146 -6.46 15.36 -8.36
N ASP A 147 -6.73 16.59 -8.78
CA ASP A 147 -6.13 17.78 -8.17
C ASP A 147 -6.80 18.04 -6.81
N LEU A 148 -6.01 18.16 -5.74
CA LEU A 148 -6.54 18.22 -4.37
C LEU A 148 -7.14 19.59 -4.02
N ALA A 149 -6.73 20.65 -4.71
CA ALA A 149 -7.23 22.00 -4.47
C ALA A 149 -8.63 22.20 -5.08
N SER A 150 -8.78 21.83 -6.35
CA SER A 150 -10.05 21.90 -7.08
C SER A 150 -10.95 20.69 -6.84
N ARG A 151 -10.38 19.57 -6.37
CA ARG A 151 -11.05 18.29 -6.13
C ARG A 151 -11.71 17.73 -7.39
N THR A 152 -11.05 17.94 -8.54
CA THR A 152 -11.50 17.50 -9.86
C THR A 152 -10.50 16.55 -10.50
N ILE A 153 -10.99 15.71 -11.42
CA ILE A 153 -10.12 14.86 -12.25
C ILE A 153 -9.40 15.75 -13.26
N VAL A 154 -8.07 15.67 -13.26
CA VAL A 154 -7.19 16.51 -14.10
C VAL A 154 -6.41 15.70 -15.13
N GLY A 155 -6.49 14.37 -15.05
CA GLY A 155 -5.92 13.50 -16.06
C GLY A 155 -6.10 12.02 -15.76
N SER A 156 -5.74 11.21 -16.74
CA SER A 156 -5.69 9.75 -16.62
C SER A 156 -4.46 9.23 -17.33
N ILE A 157 -3.90 8.13 -16.83
CA ILE A 157 -2.81 7.40 -17.46
C ILE A 157 -3.29 5.99 -17.73
N VAL A 158 -3.20 5.58 -19.00
CA VAL A 158 -3.69 4.28 -19.46
C VAL A 158 -2.55 3.27 -19.43
N VAL A 159 -2.68 2.25 -18.59
CA VAL A 159 -1.67 1.20 -18.31
C VAL A 159 -2.39 -0.04 -17.75
N PRO A 160 -1.84 -1.27 -17.83
CA PRO A 160 -2.40 -2.39 -17.09
C PRO A 160 -2.72 -2.01 -15.64
N PRO A 161 -3.93 -2.37 -15.14
CA PRO A 161 -4.35 -1.97 -13.81
C PRO A 161 -3.42 -2.57 -12.76
N SER A 162 -3.27 -1.85 -11.65
CA SER A 162 -2.44 -2.24 -10.51
C SER A 162 -3.28 -2.29 -9.25
N GLU A 163 -2.97 -3.18 -8.32
CA GLU A 163 -3.67 -3.25 -7.05
C GLU A 163 -3.07 -2.25 -6.06
N ASN A 164 -1.90 -2.58 -5.55
CA ASN A 164 -1.22 -1.88 -4.47
C ASN A 164 0.09 -1.25 -4.99
N PHE A 165 0.00 -0.06 -5.58
CA PHE A 165 1.14 0.57 -6.24
C PHE A 165 2.04 1.38 -5.28
N GLY A 166 3.33 1.48 -5.63
CA GLY A 166 4.28 2.34 -4.95
C GLY A 166 4.36 3.73 -5.60
N PHE A 167 4.70 4.75 -4.83
CA PHE A 167 4.90 6.11 -5.34
C PHE A 167 6.25 6.68 -4.92
N ASP A 168 7.09 6.98 -5.92
CA ASP A 168 8.34 7.73 -5.75
C ASP A 168 8.03 9.23 -5.96
N GLY A 169 7.87 9.96 -4.87
CA GLY A 169 7.56 11.39 -4.90
C GLY A 169 8.71 12.27 -5.40
N VAL A 170 9.96 11.81 -5.31
CA VAL A 170 11.15 12.57 -5.72
C VAL A 170 11.32 12.49 -7.23
N ALA A 171 11.31 11.28 -7.80
CA ALA A 171 11.38 11.07 -9.24
C ALA A 171 10.02 11.25 -9.94
N ARG A 172 8.93 11.38 -9.17
CA ARG A 172 7.54 11.48 -9.63
C ARG A 172 7.13 10.27 -10.47
N ARG A 173 7.36 9.08 -9.93
CA ARG A 173 7.08 7.81 -10.60
C ARG A 173 6.04 6.99 -9.84
N ILE A 174 5.14 6.35 -10.59
CA ILE A 174 4.30 5.27 -10.06
C ILE A 174 5.01 3.95 -10.33
N ILE A 175 5.07 3.10 -9.32
CA ILE A 175 5.59 1.72 -9.37
C ILE A 175 4.38 0.79 -9.33
N ALA A 176 3.97 0.31 -10.49
CA ALA A 176 2.69 -0.33 -10.71
C ALA A 176 2.87 -1.82 -11.06
N PRO A 177 2.93 -2.70 -10.04
CA PRO A 177 2.87 -4.13 -10.28
C PRO A 177 1.48 -4.49 -10.82
N PHE A 178 1.41 -5.46 -11.72
CA PHE A 178 0.15 -5.92 -12.28
C PHE A 178 0.21 -7.42 -12.55
N TYR A 179 -0.93 -8.07 -12.45
CA TYR A 179 -1.12 -9.46 -12.85
C TYR A 179 -2.53 -9.69 -13.40
N ASP A 180 -2.77 -10.83 -14.02
CA ASP A 180 -4.05 -11.17 -14.67
C ASP A 180 -4.80 -9.97 -15.31
N CYS A 181 -4.09 -9.14 -16.08
CA CYS A 181 -4.66 -7.91 -16.66
C CYS A 181 -5.97 -8.21 -17.41
N GLY A 182 -5.99 -9.36 -18.09
CA GLY A 182 -7.12 -9.84 -18.87
C GLY A 182 -8.37 -10.20 -18.07
N ALA A 183 -8.33 -10.25 -16.73
CA ALA A 183 -9.50 -10.45 -15.88
C ALA A 183 -10.23 -9.16 -15.50
N SER A 184 -9.59 -7.99 -15.64
CA SER A 184 -10.26 -6.71 -15.42
C SER A 184 -11.30 -6.42 -16.53
N ARG A 185 -12.34 -5.64 -16.21
CA ARG A 185 -13.52 -5.44 -17.06
C ARG A 185 -13.92 -3.97 -17.16
N ASP A 186 -14.38 -3.53 -18.32
CA ASP A 186 -15.04 -2.22 -18.44
C ASP A 186 -16.45 -2.23 -17.84
N ALA A 187 -17.15 -1.09 -17.83
CA ALA A 187 -18.52 -1.00 -17.30
C ALA A 187 -19.55 -1.87 -18.05
N ARG A 188 -19.21 -2.37 -19.25
CA ARG A 188 -20.03 -3.28 -20.07
C ARG A 188 -19.59 -4.74 -19.91
N ARG A 189 -18.74 -5.04 -18.92
CA ARG A 189 -18.14 -6.35 -18.67
C ARG A 189 -17.31 -6.89 -19.84
N GLN A 190 -16.74 -6.01 -20.66
CA GLN A 190 -15.82 -6.39 -21.74
C GLN A 190 -14.38 -6.44 -21.23
N LYS A 191 -13.56 -7.32 -21.82
CA LYS A 191 -12.12 -7.37 -21.56
C LYS A 191 -11.47 -6.06 -21.99
N LEU A 192 -10.44 -5.66 -21.27
CA LEU A 192 -9.76 -4.39 -21.56
C LEU A 192 -8.91 -4.55 -22.82
N GLY A 193 -9.14 -3.67 -23.80
CA GLY A 193 -8.35 -3.67 -25.03
C GLY A 193 -6.86 -3.42 -24.78
N ILE A 194 -6.51 -2.70 -23.71
CA ILE A 194 -5.10 -2.45 -23.38
C ILE A 194 -4.34 -3.75 -23.09
N CYS A 195 -4.93 -4.68 -22.34
CA CYS A 195 -4.27 -5.93 -21.96
C CYS A 195 -3.95 -6.82 -23.16
N ALA A 196 -4.82 -6.83 -24.18
CA ALA A 196 -4.60 -7.62 -25.39
C ALA A 196 -3.50 -7.02 -26.30
N ASN A 197 -3.28 -5.71 -26.20
CA ASN A 197 -2.27 -4.99 -26.98
C ASN A 197 -0.98 -4.75 -26.19
N TYR A 198 -0.93 -5.14 -24.92
CA TYR A 198 0.25 -5.04 -24.07
C TYR A 198 1.16 -6.22 -24.38
N VAL A 199 2.05 -6.04 -25.35
CA VAL A 199 2.89 -7.12 -25.88
C VAL A 199 4.37 -6.81 -25.71
N THR A 200 5.17 -7.86 -25.59
CA THR A 200 6.62 -7.83 -25.67
C THR A 200 7.08 -7.43 -27.09
N PRO A 201 8.37 -7.10 -27.30
CA PRO A 201 8.90 -6.79 -28.63
C PRO A 201 8.70 -7.90 -29.68
N ASP A 202 8.64 -9.17 -29.27
CA ASP A 202 8.34 -10.33 -30.11
C ASP A 202 6.83 -10.62 -30.28
N GLY A 203 5.96 -9.79 -29.70
CA GLY A 203 4.50 -9.82 -29.90
C GLY A 203 3.72 -10.71 -28.94
N ARG A 204 4.35 -11.26 -27.88
CA ARG A 204 3.65 -12.04 -26.85
C ARG A 204 2.91 -11.11 -25.90
N VAL A 205 1.67 -11.44 -25.57
CA VAL A 205 0.89 -10.69 -24.58
C VAL A 205 1.53 -10.81 -23.19
N ILE A 206 1.75 -9.66 -22.55
CA ILE A 206 2.23 -9.54 -21.17
C ILE A 206 1.01 -9.48 -20.26
N THR A 207 0.78 -10.54 -19.49
CA THR A 207 -0.37 -10.65 -18.59
C THR A 207 -0.07 -10.22 -17.15
N GLN A 208 1.21 -10.14 -16.80
CA GLN A 208 1.71 -9.74 -15.49
C GLN A 208 3.11 -9.13 -15.61
N GLY A 209 3.49 -8.30 -14.64
CA GLY A 209 4.81 -7.68 -14.59
C GLY A 209 4.84 -6.41 -13.74
N LEU A 210 5.80 -5.54 -14.04
CA LEU A 210 5.97 -4.27 -13.35
C LEU A 210 6.04 -3.12 -14.35
N ASN A 211 5.20 -2.10 -14.16
CA ASN A 211 5.27 -0.86 -14.90
C ASN A 211 5.85 0.25 -14.02
N ILE A 212 6.69 1.09 -14.61
CA ILE A 212 7.15 2.35 -14.02
C ILE A 212 6.57 3.48 -14.86
N VAL A 213 5.73 4.31 -14.25
CA VAL A 213 5.05 5.42 -14.94
C VAL A 213 5.70 6.73 -14.56
N ASP A 214 6.27 7.43 -15.53
CA ASP A 214 6.82 8.77 -15.33
C ASP A 214 5.68 9.79 -15.37
N LEU A 215 5.41 10.46 -14.25
CA LEU A 215 4.32 11.43 -14.15
C LEU A 215 4.66 12.79 -14.75
N THR A 216 5.91 13.03 -15.15
CA THR A 216 6.31 14.29 -15.80
C THR A 216 5.78 14.36 -17.23
N ASP A 217 5.72 13.23 -17.95
CA ASP A 217 5.27 13.17 -19.33
C ASP A 217 4.23 12.07 -19.63
N GLY A 218 3.92 11.23 -18.65
CA GLY A 218 2.95 10.13 -18.75
C GLY A 218 3.52 8.90 -19.47
N THR A 219 4.82 8.81 -19.69
CA THR A 219 5.45 7.63 -20.31
C THR A 219 5.34 6.44 -19.36
N VAL A 220 4.88 5.32 -19.91
CA VAL A 220 4.82 4.03 -19.22
C VAL A 220 5.99 3.19 -19.71
N TYR A 221 6.81 2.73 -18.77
CA TYR A 221 7.92 1.81 -19.02
C TYR A 221 7.60 0.43 -18.44
N THR A 222 7.80 -0.62 -19.22
CA THR A 222 7.70 -2.00 -18.72
C THR A 222 9.07 -2.48 -18.28
N LEU A 223 9.17 -3.04 -17.07
CA LEU A 223 10.40 -3.67 -16.60
C LEU A 223 10.76 -4.85 -17.51
N GLN A 224 12.04 -4.91 -17.90
CA GLN A 224 12.68 -6.08 -18.46
C GLN A 224 13.75 -6.58 -17.48
N ASP A 225 13.54 -7.76 -16.92
CA ASP A 225 14.48 -8.36 -15.99
C ASP A 225 15.59 -9.09 -16.75
N GLN A 226 16.68 -8.39 -17.04
CA GLN A 226 17.83 -8.95 -17.76
C GLN A 226 18.50 -10.13 -17.04
N THR A 227 18.19 -10.37 -15.77
CA THR A 227 18.72 -11.50 -15.01
C THR A 227 17.86 -12.76 -15.12
N ALA A 228 16.61 -12.65 -15.57
CA ALA A 228 15.74 -13.79 -15.81
C ALA A 228 16.14 -14.54 -17.10
N PRO A 229 15.90 -15.87 -17.16
CA PRO A 229 16.04 -16.64 -18.40
C PRO A 229 15.24 -16.06 -19.56
N GLU A 230 14.12 -15.43 -19.26
CA GLU A 230 13.23 -14.76 -20.19
C GLU A 230 13.01 -13.31 -19.70
N PRO A 231 13.76 -12.32 -20.19
CA PRO A 231 13.74 -10.96 -19.62
C PRO A 231 12.40 -10.23 -19.69
N THR A 232 11.49 -10.72 -20.52
CA THR A 232 10.12 -10.21 -20.63
C THR A 232 9.14 -10.90 -19.67
N MET A 233 9.59 -11.86 -18.87
CA MET A 233 8.77 -12.47 -17.84
C MET A 233 8.54 -11.48 -16.70
N PRO A 234 7.39 -11.60 -16.01
CA PRO A 234 7.12 -10.83 -14.80
C PRO A 234 8.18 -11.05 -13.73
N LEU A 235 8.29 -10.04 -12.87
CA LEU A 235 9.07 -10.09 -11.66
C LEU A 235 8.30 -10.94 -10.61
N GLY A 236 8.47 -12.26 -10.68
CA GLY A 236 7.72 -13.24 -9.87
C GLY A 236 6.33 -13.56 -10.45
N ARG A 237 5.62 -14.50 -9.81
CA ARG A 237 4.21 -14.84 -10.08
C ARG A 237 3.30 -13.97 -9.23
N ASN A 238 2.41 -13.25 -9.91
CA ASN A 238 1.48 -12.28 -9.34
C ASN A 238 2.19 -11.22 -8.48
N PRO A 239 2.99 -10.31 -9.08
CA PRO A 239 3.50 -9.16 -8.36
C PRO A 239 2.31 -8.34 -7.84
N ASP A 240 2.16 -8.27 -6.53
CA ASP A 240 0.92 -7.84 -5.88
C ASP A 240 0.97 -6.37 -5.45
N SER A 241 2.03 -6.03 -4.70
CA SER A 241 2.26 -4.67 -4.25
C SER A 241 3.67 -4.18 -4.46
N ALA A 242 3.82 -2.85 -4.42
CA ALA A 242 5.11 -2.21 -4.46
C ALA A 242 5.19 -1.00 -3.51
N ALA A 243 6.39 -0.72 -3.04
CA ALA A 243 6.74 0.49 -2.33
C ALA A 243 8.05 1.07 -2.86
N ALA A 244 8.24 2.37 -2.70
CA ALA A 244 9.44 3.08 -3.15
C ALA A 244 10.18 3.73 -1.97
N ASP A 245 11.49 3.56 -1.97
CA ASP A 245 12.44 4.40 -1.24
C ASP A 245 12.97 5.47 -2.22
N PRO A 246 12.42 6.69 -2.22
CA PRO A 246 12.82 7.73 -3.15
C PRO A 246 14.21 8.31 -2.83
N LEU A 247 14.75 8.11 -1.63
CA LEU A 247 16.07 8.62 -1.24
C LEU A 247 17.20 7.72 -1.74
N LEU A 248 17.03 6.40 -1.61
CA LEU A 248 17.96 5.43 -2.19
C LEU A 248 17.61 5.05 -3.64
N GLN A 249 16.48 5.51 -4.15
CA GLN A 249 15.90 5.10 -5.44
C GLN A 249 15.74 3.58 -5.54
N LEU A 250 15.23 2.98 -4.48
CA LEU A 250 14.95 1.55 -4.43
C LEU A 250 13.46 1.32 -4.51
N ILE A 251 13.07 0.19 -5.09
CA ILE A 251 11.70 -0.27 -5.06
C ILE A 251 11.67 -1.68 -4.51
N VAL A 252 10.67 -1.97 -3.68
CA VAL A 252 10.36 -3.32 -3.21
C VAL A 252 9.07 -3.74 -3.87
N VAL A 253 9.05 -4.93 -4.46
CA VAL A 253 7.89 -5.54 -5.10
C VAL A 253 7.68 -6.90 -4.46
N ALA A 254 6.51 -7.09 -3.85
CA ALA A 254 6.14 -8.33 -3.19
C ALA A 254 5.27 -9.19 -4.13
N SER A 255 5.49 -10.50 -4.14
CA SER A 255 4.81 -11.43 -5.06
C SER A 255 3.90 -12.37 -4.28
N GLU A 256 2.66 -12.55 -4.75
CA GLU A 256 1.65 -13.32 -4.04
C GLU A 256 1.88 -14.84 -4.10
N GLU A 257 2.49 -15.37 -5.16
CA GLU A 257 2.54 -16.81 -5.41
C GLU A 257 3.93 -17.46 -5.33
N ASP A 258 4.99 -16.66 -5.24
CA ASP A 258 6.39 -17.13 -5.29
C ASP A 258 7.15 -16.98 -3.97
N ASP A 259 6.51 -16.48 -2.92
CA ASP A 259 7.13 -16.17 -1.62
C ASP A 259 8.38 -15.27 -1.75
N ASP A 260 8.53 -14.59 -2.90
CA ASP A 260 9.68 -13.78 -3.25
C ASP A 260 9.40 -12.29 -3.08
N VAL A 261 10.31 -11.62 -2.36
CA VAL A 261 10.38 -10.18 -2.26
C VAL A 261 11.51 -9.68 -3.14
N ASN A 262 11.18 -8.83 -4.12
CA ASN A 262 12.12 -8.33 -5.10
C ASN A 262 12.49 -6.88 -4.78
N VAL A 263 13.79 -6.58 -4.73
CA VAL A 263 14.32 -5.22 -4.55
C VAL A 263 15.05 -4.80 -5.82
N LEU A 264 14.63 -3.69 -6.43
CA LEU A 264 15.26 -3.14 -7.63
C LEU A 264 15.93 -1.80 -7.34
N ASN A 265 17.09 -1.59 -7.95
CA ASN A 265 17.85 -0.35 -7.83
C ASN A 265 17.58 0.56 -9.05
N LEU A 266 16.73 1.58 -8.86
CA LEU A 266 16.40 2.54 -9.90
C LEU A 266 17.47 3.63 -10.08
N ALA A 267 18.41 3.80 -9.16
CA ALA A 267 19.56 4.67 -9.37
C ALA A 267 20.47 4.16 -10.50
N GLU A 268 20.44 2.85 -10.76
CA GLU A 268 21.19 2.19 -11.82
C GLU A 268 20.29 1.74 -12.99
N ALA A 269 19.02 2.17 -13.00
CA ALA A 269 18.10 1.81 -14.06
C ALA A 269 18.40 2.53 -15.38
N THR A 270 18.21 1.81 -16.48
CA THR A 270 18.26 2.37 -17.83
C THR A 270 16.85 2.42 -18.40
N PHE A 271 16.37 3.62 -18.70
CA PHE A 271 15.06 3.86 -19.30
C PHE A 271 15.22 4.08 -20.81
N ASP A 272 14.63 3.20 -21.62
CA ASP A 272 14.59 3.35 -23.07
C ASP A 272 13.21 3.87 -23.49
N ARG A 273 13.17 5.14 -23.90
CA ARG A 273 11.94 5.80 -24.33
C ARG A 273 11.45 5.33 -25.71
N ALA A 274 12.35 4.86 -26.57
CA ALA A 274 12.00 4.38 -27.90
C ALA A 274 11.27 3.05 -27.81
N THR A 275 11.75 2.14 -26.97
CA THR A 275 11.14 0.82 -26.76
C THR A 275 10.14 0.78 -25.60
N ARG A 276 10.07 1.84 -24.78
CA ARG A 276 9.25 1.95 -23.56
C ARG A 276 9.55 0.84 -22.55
N THR A 277 10.82 0.55 -22.39
CA THR A 277 11.30 -0.47 -21.44
C THR A 277 12.19 0.18 -20.38
N VAL A 278 12.30 -0.50 -19.25
CA VAL A 278 13.27 -0.16 -18.21
C VAL A 278 13.98 -1.42 -17.76
N THR A 279 15.28 -1.34 -17.55
CA THR A 279 16.08 -2.41 -16.96
C THR A 279 16.71 -1.88 -15.69
N ALA A 280 16.72 -2.66 -14.62
CA ALA A 280 17.31 -2.27 -13.34
C ALA A 280 18.01 -3.48 -12.71
N PRO A 281 19.15 -3.28 -12.02
CA PRO A 281 19.70 -4.32 -11.15
C PRO A 281 18.65 -4.73 -10.11
N ARG A 282 18.52 -6.03 -9.88
CA ARG A 282 17.62 -6.57 -8.86
C ARG A 282 18.32 -7.56 -7.93
N LYS A 283 17.75 -7.69 -6.74
CA LYS A 283 17.99 -8.79 -5.81
C LYS A 283 16.65 -9.31 -5.31
N SER A 284 16.59 -10.59 -5.01
CA SER A 284 15.37 -11.23 -4.47
C SER A 284 15.69 -11.92 -3.16
N ALA A 285 14.74 -11.92 -2.25
CA ALA A 285 14.76 -12.69 -1.02
C ALA A 285 13.54 -13.61 -1.01
N SER A 286 13.76 -14.92 -0.91
CA SER A 286 12.70 -15.92 -0.79
C SER A 286 12.32 -16.11 0.68
N VAL A 287 11.03 -16.14 0.97
CA VAL A 287 10.47 -16.06 2.33
C VAL A 287 9.51 -17.21 2.59
N THR A 288 10.05 -18.38 2.91
CA THR A 288 9.23 -19.60 3.04
C THR A 288 8.53 -19.76 4.40
N GLU A 289 9.01 -19.08 5.44
CA GLU A 289 8.51 -19.18 6.81
C GLU A 289 7.19 -18.44 7.04
N VAL A 290 7.02 -17.39 6.24
CA VAL A 290 5.86 -16.51 6.16
C VAL A 290 5.56 -16.38 4.66
N PRO A 291 4.82 -17.34 4.09
CA PRO A 291 4.50 -17.29 2.67
C PRO A 291 3.65 -16.04 2.35
N ARG A 292 3.49 -15.74 1.06
CA ARG A 292 2.56 -14.70 0.57
C ARG A 292 2.69 -13.34 1.29
N LEU A 293 3.93 -12.88 1.47
CA LEU A 293 4.16 -11.47 1.79
C LEU A 293 3.70 -10.65 0.57
N THR A 294 2.58 -9.96 0.71
CA THR A 294 1.92 -9.26 -0.38
C THR A 294 1.89 -7.77 -0.15
N GLY A 295 1.60 -7.29 1.05
CA GLY A 295 1.65 -5.86 1.38
C GLY A 295 3.05 -5.39 1.69
N VAL A 296 3.48 -4.24 1.14
CA VAL A 296 4.73 -3.57 1.51
C VAL A 296 4.57 -2.07 1.68
N ALA A 297 5.26 -1.53 2.69
CA ALA A 297 5.48 -0.09 2.88
C ALA A 297 6.96 0.18 3.20
N ILE A 298 7.48 1.36 2.88
CA ILE A 298 8.89 1.72 3.14
C ILE A 298 8.99 2.98 3.98
N GLU A 299 9.70 2.87 5.11
CA GLU A 299 10.16 4.00 5.89
C GLU A 299 11.45 4.54 5.25
N GLN A 300 11.37 5.76 4.73
CA GLN A 300 12.37 6.31 3.80
C GLN A 300 13.59 6.92 4.48
N THR A 301 13.53 7.23 5.78
CA THR A 301 14.60 7.90 6.53
C THR A 301 15.69 6.92 6.95
N HIS A 302 15.27 5.72 7.36
CA HIS A 302 16.14 4.62 7.81
C HIS A 302 16.15 3.44 6.84
N HIS A 303 15.41 3.55 5.73
CA HIS A 303 15.41 2.60 4.62
C HIS A 303 14.96 1.19 5.01
N TYR A 304 13.89 1.10 5.80
CA TYR A 304 13.24 -0.16 6.16
C TYR A 304 12.02 -0.40 5.29
N ALA A 305 12.00 -1.52 4.56
CA ALA A 305 10.76 -2.06 4.03
C ALA A 305 10.09 -2.95 5.08
N PHE A 306 8.78 -2.78 5.22
CA PHE A 306 7.94 -3.52 6.15
C PHE A 306 6.85 -4.22 5.36
N LEU A 307 6.72 -5.52 5.55
CA LEU A 307 5.88 -6.39 4.76
C LEU A 307 4.88 -7.16 5.63
N GLU A 308 3.71 -7.45 5.08
CA GLU A 308 2.68 -8.28 5.71
C GLU A 308 2.26 -9.46 4.84
N GLU A 309 1.97 -10.59 5.50
CA GLU A 309 1.38 -11.79 4.89
C GLU A 309 -0.11 -11.57 4.60
N GLU A 310 -0.58 -11.99 3.42
CA GLU A 310 -2.00 -11.96 3.09
C GLU A 310 -2.79 -13.09 3.75
N GLY A 311 -3.71 -12.74 4.65
CA GLY A 311 -4.47 -13.69 5.45
C GLY A 311 -5.85 -14.08 4.95
N ASN A 312 -5.97 -14.77 3.81
CA ASN A 312 -7.28 -15.12 3.24
C ASN A 312 -7.54 -16.63 3.04
N ARG A 313 -6.56 -17.52 3.30
CA ARG A 313 -6.73 -18.97 3.13
C ARG A 313 -6.93 -19.70 4.47
N PRO A 314 -7.70 -20.80 4.53
CA PRO A 314 -7.84 -21.60 5.75
C PRO A 314 -6.50 -22.15 6.30
N GLU A 315 -5.57 -22.49 5.40
CA GLU A 315 -4.23 -22.99 5.71
C GLU A 315 -3.22 -21.90 6.07
N ASP A 316 -3.55 -20.65 5.77
CA ASP A 316 -2.68 -19.50 6.00
C ASP A 316 -3.28 -18.63 7.13
N PRO A 317 -2.65 -18.60 8.32
CA PRO A 317 -3.15 -17.76 9.40
C PRO A 317 -3.11 -16.28 9.05
N GLY A 318 -2.31 -15.84 8.06
CA GLY A 318 -2.26 -14.45 7.65
C GLY A 318 -1.69 -13.55 8.72
N ASN A 319 -0.73 -14.03 9.48
CA ASN A 319 -0.24 -13.37 10.68
C ASN A 319 1.25 -13.08 10.65
N GLY A 320 1.93 -13.42 9.55
CA GLY A 320 3.32 -13.16 9.36
C GLY A 320 3.61 -11.75 8.88
N ILE A 321 4.80 -11.29 9.23
CA ILE A 321 5.33 -9.97 8.91
C ILE A 321 6.81 -10.14 8.61
N ALA A 322 7.36 -9.21 7.83
CA ALA A 322 8.79 -9.14 7.61
C ALA A 322 9.29 -7.71 7.63
N VAL A 323 10.56 -7.54 7.99
CA VAL A 323 11.29 -6.28 7.84
C VAL A 323 12.57 -6.52 7.07
N LEU A 324 12.85 -5.63 6.14
CA LEU A 324 14.05 -5.65 5.32
C LEU A 324 14.76 -4.30 5.40
N LYS A 325 16.02 -4.31 5.83
CA LYS A 325 16.88 -3.11 5.78
C LYS A 325 17.53 -3.00 4.40
N LEU A 326 17.10 -2.03 3.60
CA LEU A 326 17.36 -1.99 2.16
C LEU A 326 18.82 -1.75 1.79
N ASP A 327 19.50 -0.83 2.48
CA ASP A 327 20.92 -0.53 2.28
C ASP A 327 21.80 -1.75 2.61
N ASP A 328 21.49 -2.46 3.69
CA ASP A 328 22.19 -3.68 4.07
C ASP A 328 21.91 -4.83 3.10
N PHE A 329 20.68 -4.97 2.61
CA PHE A 329 20.31 -5.99 1.62
C PHE A 329 21.08 -5.81 0.31
N LEU A 330 21.19 -4.58 -0.18
CA LEU A 330 21.99 -4.28 -1.37
C LEU A 330 23.49 -4.47 -1.13
N ALA A 331 23.97 -4.26 0.09
CA ALA A 331 25.34 -4.61 0.46
C ALA A 331 25.57 -6.13 0.60
N GLY A 332 24.54 -6.96 0.46
CA GLY A 332 24.64 -8.43 0.55
C GLY A 332 24.71 -8.94 1.99
N LYS A 333 24.20 -8.17 2.96
CA LYS A 333 24.09 -8.62 4.35
C LYS A 333 22.72 -9.24 4.58
N ALA A 334 22.67 -10.27 5.43
CA ALA A 334 21.42 -10.81 5.94
C ALA A 334 20.66 -9.69 6.68
N SER A 335 19.53 -9.29 6.12
CA SER A 335 18.78 -8.09 6.50
C SER A 335 17.26 -8.28 6.46
N LEU A 336 16.80 -9.44 5.97
CA LEU A 336 15.41 -9.84 6.06
C LEU A 336 15.18 -10.59 7.37
N VAL A 337 14.28 -10.06 8.18
CA VAL A 337 13.80 -10.71 9.41
C VAL A 337 12.31 -10.96 9.28
N VAL A 338 11.91 -12.20 9.56
CA VAL A 338 10.52 -12.66 9.45
C VAL A 338 10.01 -13.12 10.82
N THR A 339 8.74 -12.87 11.09
CA THR A 339 8.10 -13.33 12.32
C THR A 339 6.59 -13.42 12.16
N LYS A 340 5.90 -13.97 13.17
CA LYS A 340 4.44 -14.11 13.21
C LYS A 340 3.87 -13.38 14.41
N MET A 341 2.82 -12.60 14.18
CA MET A 341 2.13 -11.84 15.22
C MET A 341 1.06 -12.66 15.93
N GLN A 342 0.83 -12.31 17.19
CA GLN A 342 -0.25 -12.82 18.01
C GLN A 342 -0.88 -11.65 18.77
N LEU A 343 -2.19 -11.71 18.95
CA LEU A 343 -2.90 -10.77 19.81
C LEU A 343 -2.62 -11.09 21.29
N PRO A 344 -2.84 -10.10 22.18
CA PRO A 344 -2.87 -10.33 23.62
C PRO A 344 -3.78 -11.51 24.00
N GLY A 345 -3.35 -12.31 24.98
CA GLY A 345 -4.10 -13.50 25.41
C GLY A 345 -3.97 -14.71 24.48
N GLY A 346 -3.05 -14.67 23.51
CA GLY A 346 -2.75 -15.81 22.63
C GLY A 346 -3.76 -16.02 21.50
N GLN A 347 -4.64 -15.04 21.26
CA GLN A 347 -5.51 -15.06 20.09
C GLN A 347 -4.66 -14.87 18.82
N ALA A 348 -5.05 -15.53 17.73
CA ALA A 348 -4.37 -15.34 16.46
C ALA A 348 -4.61 -13.91 15.96
N TRP A 349 -3.53 -13.21 15.64
CA TRP A 349 -3.60 -12.03 14.78
C TRP A 349 -3.94 -12.49 13.35
N ARG A 350 -4.64 -11.65 12.59
CA ARG A 350 -4.78 -11.78 11.14
C ARG A 350 -4.60 -10.40 10.54
N ASN A 351 -3.66 -10.25 9.61
CA ASN A 351 -3.43 -9.03 8.83
C ASN A 351 -4.70 -8.67 8.04
N MET A 352 -4.82 -7.42 7.60
CA MET A 352 -6.02 -6.95 6.93
C MET A 352 -6.27 -7.66 5.60
N GLY A 353 -5.21 -8.11 4.93
CA GLY A 353 -5.26 -8.54 3.53
C GLY A 353 -5.70 -7.38 2.65
N ASP A 354 -6.27 -7.66 1.47
CA ASP A 354 -6.60 -6.61 0.51
C ASP A 354 -7.84 -5.76 0.84
N PRO A 355 -7.78 -4.43 0.64
CA PRO A 355 -6.56 -3.64 0.40
C PRO A 355 -5.65 -3.66 1.65
N HIS A 356 -4.32 -3.74 1.46
CA HIS A 356 -3.37 -4.01 2.55
C HIS A 356 -3.44 -3.04 3.73
N GLY A 357 -3.23 -3.60 4.93
CA GLY A 357 -3.28 -2.94 6.22
C GLY A 357 -1.94 -2.50 6.76
N VAL A 358 -0.94 -2.35 5.88
CA VAL A 358 0.43 -1.99 6.25
C VAL A 358 0.72 -0.51 6.01
N ALA A 359 1.38 0.13 6.97
CA ALA A 359 1.89 1.48 6.84
C ALA A 359 3.20 1.65 7.61
N VAL A 360 3.88 2.77 7.41
CA VAL A 360 5.12 3.14 8.10
C VAL A 360 5.13 4.61 8.45
N SER A 361 5.90 4.98 9.46
CA SER A 361 6.15 6.37 9.84
C SER A 361 7.49 6.50 10.55
N THR A 362 8.07 7.69 10.47
CA THR A 362 9.08 8.19 11.42
C THR A 362 8.48 9.25 12.32
N GLY A 363 9.15 9.53 13.45
CA GLY A 363 8.90 10.74 14.23
C GLY A 363 7.91 10.61 15.39
N LEU A 364 7.45 9.42 15.75
CA LEU A 364 6.66 9.22 16.98
C LEU A 364 7.49 9.20 18.24
N ASP A 365 8.67 8.55 18.17
CA ASP A 365 9.51 8.25 19.33
C ASP A 365 10.96 8.68 19.08
N GLY A 366 11.16 9.96 18.74
CA GLY A 366 12.51 10.51 18.56
C GLY A 366 13.26 9.89 17.38
N ASP A 367 12.67 9.98 16.19
CA ASP A 367 13.22 9.49 14.91
C ASP A 367 13.25 7.95 14.75
N ARG A 368 12.58 7.18 15.62
CA ARG A 368 12.49 5.72 15.41
C ARG A 368 11.66 5.35 14.18
N PRO A 369 12.10 4.39 13.34
CA PRO A 369 11.31 3.85 12.25
C PRO A 369 10.26 2.88 12.78
N LEU A 370 8.99 3.17 12.48
CA LEU A 370 7.86 2.39 12.96
C LEU A 370 7.02 1.88 11.80
N GLY A 371 6.63 0.61 11.87
CA GLY A 371 5.62 -0.02 11.04
C GLY A 371 4.27 -0.06 11.75
N PHE A 372 3.20 -0.09 10.97
CA PHE A 372 1.85 -0.28 11.47
C PHE A 372 1.17 -1.38 10.70
N LEU A 373 0.43 -2.23 11.41
CA LEU A 373 -0.39 -3.29 10.83
C LEU A 373 -1.80 -3.21 11.38
N VAL A 374 -2.76 -3.40 10.50
CA VAL A 374 -4.17 -3.41 10.85
C VAL A 374 -4.68 -4.85 10.88
N GLU A 375 -5.40 -5.19 11.94
CA GLU A 375 -6.03 -6.51 12.05
C GLU A 375 -7.22 -6.62 11.10
N SER A 376 -7.52 -7.83 10.59
CA SER A 376 -8.59 -8.11 9.61
C SER A 376 -9.96 -7.51 9.93
N LYS A 377 -10.38 -7.54 11.19
CA LYS A 377 -11.64 -6.96 11.67
C LYS A 377 -11.52 -5.46 12.01
N ARG A 378 -10.34 -4.88 11.79
CA ARG A 378 -9.99 -3.47 12.01
C ARG A 378 -10.29 -3.06 13.44
N ARG A 379 -10.05 -3.99 14.38
CA ARG A 379 -10.20 -3.75 15.82
C ARG A 379 -8.90 -3.28 16.44
N TRP A 380 -7.78 -3.74 15.90
CA TRP A 380 -6.47 -3.47 16.45
C TRP A 380 -5.55 -2.88 15.39
N VAL A 381 -4.75 -1.91 15.81
CA VAL A 381 -3.56 -1.47 15.07
C VAL A 381 -2.34 -1.87 15.89
N ALA A 382 -1.45 -2.66 15.30
CA ALA A 382 -0.15 -2.99 15.85
C ALA A 382 0.86 -1.93 15.39
N ARG A 383 1.60 -1.33 16.33
CA ARG A 383 2.74 -0.44 16.07
C ARG A 383 4.03 -1.21 16.33
N VAL A 384 4.91 -1.33 15.34
CA VAL A 384 6.10 -2.18 15.34
C VAL A 384 7.37 -1.34 15.20
N ASP A 385 8.32 -1.45 16.13
CA ASP A 385 9.67 -0.90 16.01
C ASP A 385 10.48 -1.71 15.00
N LEU A 386 10.69 -1.13 13.81
CA LEU A 386 11.33 -1.81 12.68
C LEU A 386 12.81 -2.05 12.93
N GLN A 387 13.48 -1.14 13.63
CA GLN A 387 14.90 -1.28 13.96
C GLN A 387 15.11 -2.42 14.96
N THR A 388 14.29 -2.47 16.00
CA THR A 388 14.32 -3.54 17.00
C THR A 388 14.00 -4.88 16.34
N LEU A 389 12.97 -4.95 15.49
CA LEU A 389 12.63 -6.17 14.75
C LEU A 389 13.77 -6.64 13.85
N ALA A 390 14.36 -5.74 13.04
CA ALA A 390 15.44 -6.07 12.11
C ALA A 390 16.72 -6.54 12.83
N SER A 391 16.93 -6.12 14.08
CA SER A 391 18.04 -6.61 14.91
C SER A 391 17.83 -8.02 15.50
N GLY A 392 16.69 -8.66 15.22
CA GLY A 392 16.28 -9.91 15.85
C GLY A 392 15.81 -9.73 17.30
N GLY A 393 15.46 -8.50 17.70
CA GLY A 393 14.98 -8.19 19.04
C GLY A 393 13.61 -8.84 19.32
N PRO A 394 13.22 -8.98 20.60
CA PRO A 394 11.91 -9.54 20.94
C PRO A 394 10.77 -8.70 20.38
N VAL A 395 9.90 -9.31 19.57
CA VAL A 395 8.76 -8.63 18.92
C VAL A 395 7.81 -7.95 19.92
N GLY A 396 7.64 -8.52 21.12
CA GLY A 396 6.84 -7.90 22.18
C GLY A 396 7.42 -6.60 22.75
N LEU A 397 8.72 -6.35 22.57
CA LEU A 397 9.35 -5.04 22.84
C LEU A 397 9.22 -4.12 21.62
N ALA A 398 9.04 -4.68 20.43
CA ALA A 398 8.81 -3.92 19.21
C ALA A 398 7.33 -3.54 19.02
N THR A 399 6.36 -4.26 19.61
CA THR A 399 4.95 -4.18 19.22
C THR A 399 4.02 -3.63 20.30
N THR A 400 3.18 -2.67 19.94
CA THR A 400 2.14 -2.09 20.79
C THR A 400 0.78 -2.15 20.09
N PHE A 401 -0.29 -2.51 20.80
CA PHE A 401 -1.64 -2.60 20.21
C PHE A 401 -2.52 -1.43 20.63
N LEU A 402 -3.26 -0.92 19.65
CA LEU A 402 -4.25 0.15 19.81
C LEU A 402 -5.63 -0.42 19.46
N ASP A 403 -6.58 -0.44 20.41
CA ASP A 403 -7.97 -0.78 20.11
C ASP A 403 -8.62 0.41 19.39
N ALA A 404 -8.97 0.21 18.12
CA ALA A 404 -9.57 1.22 17.27
C ALA A 404 -11.08 1.40 17.52
N ARG A 405 -11.72 0.56 18.35
CA ARG A 405 -13.17 0.59 18.59
C ARG A 405 -13.56 0.86 20.05
N THR A 406 -12.65 0.79 21.01
CA THR A 406 -12.97 1.07 22.42
C THR A 406 -12.21 2.28 22.95
N LYS A 407 -12.92 3.13 23.71
CA LYS A 407 -12.33 4.29 24.42
C LYS A 407 -11.55 3.90 25.69
N GLY A 408 -10.95 2.72 25.74
CA GLY A 408 -10.21 2.29 26.92
C GLY A 408 -9.54 0.95 26.74
N ILE A 409 -8.21 0.95 26.67
CA ILE A 409 -7.43 -0.29 26.72
C ILE A 409 -7.12 -0.59 28.19
N THR A 410 -7.79 -1.60 28.75
CA THR A 410 -7.41 -2.19 30.03
C THR A 410 -6.32 -3.23 29.78
N SER A 411 -5.06 -2.78 29.83
CA SER A 411 -3.79 -3.54 29.92
C SER A 411 -3.67 -4.83 29.09
N ALA A 412 -2.72 -4.88 28.16
CA ALA A 412 -2.34 -6.13 27.48
C ALA A 412 -0.87 -6.52 27.74
N PRO A 413 -0.56 -7.83 27.89
CA PRO A 413 0.79 -8.32 28.18
C PRO A 413 1.67 -8.44 26.91
N VAL A 414 2.97 -8.54 27.15
CA VAL A 414 4.05 -8.73 26.16
C VAL A 414 3.81 -9.95 25.27
N VAL A 415 3.76 -9.75 23.95
CA VAL A 415 3.68 -10.83 22.95
C VAL A 415 5.04 -11.52 22.83
N ARG A 416 5.05 -12.86 22.86
CA ARG A 416 6.23 -13.68 22.57
C ARG A 416 6.06 -14.30 21.19
N CYS A 417 6.98 -14.02 20.28
CA CYS A 417 7.07 -14.69 18.99
C CYS A 417 8.07 -15.85 19.06
N SER A 418 7.90 -16.84 18.19
CA SER A 418 8.95 -17.80 17.86
C SER A 418 10.13 -17.06 17.22
N SER A 419 11.34 -17.53 17.51
CA SER A 419 12.64 -16.98 17.06
C SER A 419 12.61 -16.37 15.66
N ALA A 420 13.13 -15.14 15.53
CA ALA A 420 13.49 -14.55 14.24
C ALA A 420 14.49 -15.47 13.52
N LEU A 421 14.18 -15.83 12.29
CA LEU A 421 15.10 -16.51 11.39
C LEU A 421 15.68 -15.44 10.46
N ALA A 422 17.01 -15.36 10.41
CA ALA A 422 17.67 -14.62 9.34
C ALA A 422 17.60 -15.50 8.09
N ALA A 423 16.92 -15.02 7.05
CA ALA A 423 17.02 -15.64 5.73
C ALA A 423 18.43 -15.37 5.15
N PRO A 424 19.11 -16.38 4.59
CA PRO A 424 20.48 -16.24 4.07
C PRO A 424 20.60 -15.30 2.87
#